data_AF-A0A1Y5RQM0-F1
#
_entry.id   AF-A0A1Y5RQM0-F1
#
_cell.length_a   1.000
_cell.length_b   1.000
_cell.length_c   1.000
_cell.angle_alpha   90.00
_cell.angle_beta   90.00
_cell.angle_gamma   90.00
#
_symmetry.space_group_name_H-M   'P 1'
#
loop_
_entity.id
_entity.type
_entity.pdbx_description
1 polymer ?
#
loop_
_entity_poly.entity_id
_entity_poly.type
_entity_poly.pdbx_seq_one_letter_code
_entity_poly.pdbx_strand_id
1 'polypeptide(L)'
;MRGALFAFACMVAAPVSAFDLMTKPMCKDVYQSFADMIAPGDDLTSVMVQSVTVTPDGWCLINGADLGFEDVDFDTFMWRMDDTARWTADGIPPLGLEVRAIGLDPREMQGGGPDRPFLTLEALLRQQPEAGQVIVERAALYNDAGDVLTVSGVFERLFLSSPSMMQVSAGSAAFKSGLIGVTFGGTVENPFGFGVDVSVAGDAQAQREAAFRLISLLPVGVVDDASRAEMMAFAGDLPRPVGTFEAIVTSDRGLGMMQLGASAAMTLGQLGEVTEAEERAGLAVLLDGITLRADWTPAAQVAD
;
A
#
# COMPACT_ATOMS: atom_id res chain seq x y z
N MET A 1 -25.75 -54.12 -11.65
CA MET A 1 -25.10 -53.01 -12.36
C MET A 1 -25.06 -51.80 -11.43
N ARG A 2 -23.86 -51.23 -11.23
CA ARG A 2 -23.54 -49.90 -10.65
C ARG A 2 -23.85 -49.74 -9.14
N GLY A 3 -22.90 -49.66 -8.22
CA GLY A 3 -21.46 -49.34 -8.30
C GLY A 3 -21.19 -47.87 -8.00
N ALA A 4 -20.51 -47.65 -6.86
CA ALA A 4 -19.75 -46.47 -6.46
C ALA A 4 -20.51 -45.16 -6.16
N LEU A 5 -20.81 -44.92 -4.87
CA LEU A 5 -20.87 -43.57 -4.31
C LEU A 5 -19.42 -43.15 -4.03
N PHE A 6 -18.85 -42.37 -4.94
CA PHE A 6 -17.49 -41.86 -4.88
C PHE A 6 -17.35 -40.86 -3.72
N ALA A 7 -16.37 -41.11 -2.87
CA ALA A 7 -15.75 -40.09 -2.04
C ALA A 7 -15.20 -38.98 -2.96
N PHE A 8 -15.76 -37.78 -2.84
CA PHE A 8 -15.22 -36.56 -3.45
C PHE A 8 -15.28 -35.45 -2.41
N ALA A 9 -14.41 -35.58 -1.41
CA ALA A 9 -14.16 -34.57 -0.37
C ALA A 9 -12.65 -34.36 -0.23
N CYS A 10 -11.98 -34.11 -1.36
CA CYS A 10 -10.65 -33.53 -1.42
C CYS A 10 -10.63 -32.64 -2.67
N MET A 11 -9.96 -31.49 -2.57
CA MET A 11 -9.65 -30.54 -3.66
C MET A 11 -10.58 -29.33 -3.84
N VAL A 12 -10.68 -28.50 -2.80
CA VAL A 12 -10.53 -27.04 -2.98
C VAL A 12 -9.86 -26.43 -1.74
N ALA A 13 -8.79 -27.06 -1.25
CA ALA A 13 -7.79 -26.31 -0.50
C ALA A 13 -6.85 -25.75 -1.57
N ALA A 14 -7.07 -24.49 -1.98
CA ALA A 14 -6.03 -23.74 -2.66
C ALA A 14 -4.75 -23.84 -1.80
N PRO A 15 -3.55 -23.85 -2.38
CA PRO A 15 -2.35 -23.64 -1.58
C PRO A 15 -2.50 -22.23 -0.99
N VAL A 16 -2.93 -22.15 0.27
CA VAL A 16 -2.43 -21.11 1.16
C VAL A 16 -0.93 -21.35 1.10
N SER A 17 -0.20 -20.51 0.35
CA SER A 17 1.26 -20.52 0.38
C SER A 17 1.63 -20.27 1.83
N ALA A 18 1.85 -21.35 2.56
CA ALA A 18 2.26 -21.31 3.93
C ALA A 18 3.71 -20.86 3.88
N PHE A 19 3.95 -19.62 4.29
CA PHE A 19 5.29 -19.15 4.59
C PHE A 19 6.01 -20.16 5.48
N ASP A 20 7.32 -20.27 5.29
CA ASP A 20 8.15 -21.03 6.22
C ASP A 20 7.99 -20.48 7.64
N LEU A 21 7.91 -21.37 8.63
CA LEU A 21 7.86 -20.96 10.03
C LEU A 21 9.19 -20.30 10.41
N MET A 22 9.14 -19.00 10.71
CA MET A 22 10.34 -18.28 11.12
C MET A 22 10.81 -18.78 12.49
N THR A 23 12.12 -18.92 12.65
CA THR A 23 12.74 -19.24 13.94
C THR A 23 13.33 -17.97 14.57
N LYS A 24 13.52 -17.98 15.89
CA LYS A 24 14.10 -16.82 16.59
C LYS A 24 15.47 -16.39 16.03
N PRO A 25 16.42 -17.29 15.74
CA PRO A 25 17.65 -16.92 15.06
C PRO A 25 17.39 -16.27 13.69
N MET A 26 16.53 -16.86 12.85
CA MET A 26 16.19 -16.30 11.53
C MET A 26 15.63 -14.87 11.64
N CYS A 27 14.73 -14.61 12.58
CA CYS A 27 14.16 -13.28 12.77
C CYS A 27 15.20 -12.24 13.18
N LYS A 28 16.15 -12.63 14.04
CA LYS A 28 17.25 -11.77 14.45
C LYS A 28 18.19 -11.46 13.30
N ASP A 29 18.56 -12.48 12.53
CA ASP A 29 19.45 -12.32 11.38
C ASP A 29 18.79 -11.44 10.30
N VAL A 30 17.51 -11.65 10.02
CA VAL A 30 16.74 -10.83 9.09
C VAL A 30 16.68 -9.37 9.54
N TYR A 31 16.37 -9.12 10.82
CA TYR A 31 16.32 -7.78 11.37
C TYR A 31 17.70 -7.10 11.36
N GLN A 32 18.77 -7.84 11.71
CA GLN A 32 20.14 -7.33 11.63
C GLN A 32 20.48 -6.91 10.19
N SER A 33 20.22 -7.78 9.20
CA SER A 33 20.46 -7.44 7.79
C SER A 33 19.64 -6.24 7.31
N PHE A 34 18.43 -6.06 7.84
CA PHE A 34 17.62 -4.86 7.59
C PHE A 34 18.23 -3.61 8.23
N ALA A 35 18.60 -3.66 9.51
CA ALA A 35 19.22 -2.55 10.23
C ALA A 35 20.54 -2.11 9.59
N ASP A 36 21.38 -3.06 9.18
CA ASP A 36 22.64 -2.80 8.47
C ASP A 36 22.43 -2.05 7.14
N MET A 37 21.26 -2.19 6.52
CA MET A 37 20.89 -1.51 5.29
C MET A 37 20.40 -0.07 5.53
N ILE A 38 19.57 0.15 6.56
CA ILE A 38 18.89 1.44 6.78
C ILE A 38 19.65 2.38 7.72
N ALA A 39 20.38 1.84 8.70
CA ALA A 39 21.06 2.58 9.75
C ALA A 39 22.42 1.92 10.07
N PRO A 40 23.36 1.92 9.11
CA PRO A 40 24.62 1.20 9.26
C PRO A 40 25.42 1.75 10.43
N GLY A 41 25.74 0.86 11.39
CA GLY A 41 26.56 1.20 12.55
C GLY A 41 25.81 1.92 13.68
N ASP A 42 24.48 1.85 13.73
CA ASP A 42 23.71 2.35 14.86
C ASP A 42 23.99 1.51 16.12
N ASP A 43 24.45 2.17 17.17
CA ASP A 43 24.80 1.59 18.47
C ASP A 43 23.61 0.85 19.13
N LEU A 44 22.36 1.27 18.82
CA LEU A 44 21.14 0.65 19.36
C LEU A 44 20.75 -0.64 18.64
N THR A 45 21.29 -0.91 17.45
CA THR A 45 20.93 -2.10 16.65
C THR A 45 21.07 -3.39 17.45
N SER A 46 22.15 -3.51 18.22
CA SER A 46 22.40 -4.70 19.04
C SER A 46 21.30 -4.95 20.08
N VAL A 47 20.75 -3.89 20.68
CA VAL A 47 19.66 -3.95 21.66
C VAL A 47 18.36 -4.33 20.95
N MET A 48 18.04 -3.64 19.85
CA MET A 48 16.84 -3.90 19.03
C MET A 48 16.78 -5.36 18.54
N VAL A 49 17.90 -5.91 18.05
CA VAL A 49 17.99 -7.32 17.63
C VAL A 49 17.68 -8.28 18.77
N GLN A 50 18.05 -7.96 20.02
CA GLN A 50 17.71 -8.82 21.16
C GLN A 50 16.23 -8.79 21.51
N SER A 51 15.56 -7.66 21.28
CA SER A 51 14.13 -7.46 21.49
C SER A 51 13.26 -8.21 20.47
N VAL A 52 13.81 -8.60 19.31
CA VAL A 52 13.08 -9.42 18.32
C VAL A 52 12.67 -10.78 18.90
N THR A 53 11.37 -11.07 18.82
CA THR A 53 10.74 -12.31 19.27
C THR A 53 10.05 -13.05 18.12
N VAL A 54 9.50 -14.24 18.41
CA VAL A 54 8.80 -15.08 17.44
C VAL A 54 7.51 -15.61 18.03
N THR A 55 6.43 -15.49 17.27
CA THR A 55 5.11 -16.00 17.66
C THR A 55 5.00 -17.52 17.44
N PRO A 56 4.03 -18.21 18.07
CA PRO A 56 3.86 -19.66 17.89
C PRO A 56 3.58 -20.10 16.46
N ASP A 57 3.00 -19.22 15.64
CA ASP A 57 2.69 -19.43 14.23
C ASP A 57 3.82 -18.96 13.28
N GLY A 58 5.00 -18.65 13.82
CA GLY A 58 6.21 -18.44 13.04
C GLY A 58 6.33 -17.04 12.43
N TRP A 59 5.74 -16.02 13.04
CA TRP A 59 6.03 -14.63 12.69
C TRP A 59 7.15 -14.09 13.56
N CYS A 60 8.03 -13.33 12.94
CA CYS A 60 8.91 -12.43 13.68
C CYS A 60 8.09 -11.27 14.23
N LEU A 61 8.43 -10.80 15.43
CA LEU A 61 7.67 -9.81 16.17
C LEU A 61 8.60 -8.80 16.86
N ILE A 62 8.23 -7.52 16.73
CA ILE A 62 8.74 -6.38 17.49
C ILE A 62 7.54 -5.70 18.16
N ASN A 63 7.67 -5.34 19.44
CA ASN A 63 6.72 -4.45 20.11
C ASN A 63 7.33 -3.06 20.23
N GLY A 64 6.55 -2.00 19.99
CA GLY A 64 7.02 -0.61 20.12
C GLY A 64 7.41 -0.23 21.55
N ALA A 65 6.90 -0.96 22.55
CA ALA A 65 7.29 -0.78 23.95
C ALA A 65 8.62 -1.46 24.33
N ASP A 66 9.23 -2.24 23.43
CA ASP A 66 10.50 -2.90 23.69
C ASP A 66 11.68 -1.92 23.59
N LEU A 67 12.75 -2.20 24.35
CA LEU A 67 13.96 -1.37 24.33
C LEU A 67 14.55 -1.28 22.91
N GLY A 68 14.85 -0.05 22.49
CA GLY A 68 15.35 0.29 21.17
C GLY A 68 14.25 0.60 20.14
N PHE A 69 12.97 0.48 20.50
CA PHE A 69 11.83 0.76 19.62
C PHE A 69 10.90 1.85 20.18
N GLU A 70 11.31 2.58 21.22
CA GLU A 70 10.44 3.51 21.95
C GLU A 70 9.93 4.69 21.10
N ASP A 71 10.62 5.00 19.99
CA ASP A 71 10.30 6.09 19.07
C ASP A 71 9.56 5.62 17.80
N VAL A 72 9.08 4.37 17.73
CA VAL A 72 8.35 3.88 16.56
C VAL A 72 6.85 4.18 16.64
N ASP A 73 6.27 4.53 15.49
CA ASP A 73 4.83 4.89 15.38
C ASP A 73 3.89 3.66 15.33
N PHE A 74 4.26 2.53 15.95
CA PHE A 74 3.44 1.31 15.99
C PHE A 74 3.51 0.60 17.34
N ASP A 75 2.41 -0.06 17.72
CA ASP A 75 2.40 -0.93 18.91
C ASP A 75 3.10 -2.26 18.64
N THR A 76 2.85 -2.82 17.45
CA THR A 76 3.31 -4.16 17.08
C THR A 76 3.64 -4.20 15.60
N PHE A 77 4.83 -4.70 15.28
CA PHE A 77 5.27 -4.99 13.92
C PHE A 77 5.64 -6.46 13.78
N MET A 78 5.01 -7.13 12.82
CA MET A 78 5.21 -8.54 12.53
C MET A 78 5.60 -8.74 11.09
N TRP A 79 6.50 -9.70 10.84
CA TRP A 79 6.85 -10.10 9.49
C TRP A 79 7.17 -11.58 9.38
N ARG A 80 7.01 -12.13 8.19
CA ARG A 80 7.52 -13.43 7.77
C ARG A 80 7.84 -13.41 6.29
N MET A 81 8.76 -14.28 5.87
CA MET A 81 9.24 -14.28 4.50
C MET A 81 9.64 -15.68 4.05
N ASP A 82 9.56 -15.90 2.74
CA ASP A 82 10.04 -17.13 2.11
C ASP A 82 11.54 -17.03 1.83
N ASP A 83 12.27 -18.13 2.06
CA ASP A 83 13.69 -18.24 1.72
C ASP A 83 14.54 -17.12 2.35
N THR A 84 14.55 -17.07 3.69
CA THR A 84 15.30 -16.06 4.46
C THR A 84 16.78 -15.99 4.11
N ALA A 85 17.38 -17.09 3.66
CA ALA A 85 18.79 -17.16 3.31
C ALA A 85 19.14 -16.24 2.13
N ARG A 86 18.21 -16.05 1.17
CA ARG A 86 18.39 -15.05 0.10
C ARG A 86 18.64 -13.66 0.68
N TRP A 87 17.89 -13.30 1.72
CA TRP A 87 18.03 -11.99 2.36
C TRP A 87 19.31 -11.92 3.19
N THR A 88 19.49 -12.87 4.12
CA THR A 88 20.54 -12.77 5.15
C THR A 88 21.94 -13.15 4.64
N ALA A 89 22.04 -14.08 3.69
CA ALA A 89 23.33 -14.53 3.15
C ALA A 89 23.68 -13.84 1.83
N ASP A 90 22.71 -13.67 0.93
CA ASP A 90 22.97 -13.18 -0.43
C ASP A 90 22.64 -11.68 -0.62
N GLY A 91 21.99 -11.04 0.36
CA GLY A 91 21.54 -9.65 0.24
C GLY A 91 20.48 -9.45 -0.86
N ILE A 92 19.69 -10.49 -1.12
CA ILE A 92 18.66 -10.56 -2.16
C ILE A 92 17.28 -10.60 -1.50
N PRO A 93 16.31 -9.78 -1.95
CA PRO A 93 14.95 -9.82 -1.44
C PRO A 93 14.32 -11.22 -1.48
N PRO A 94 13.48 -11.55 -0.48
CA PRO A 94 12.79 -12.83 -0.43
C PRO A 94 11.77 -12.97 -1.56
N LEU A 95 11.37 -14.20 -1.87
CA LEU A 95 10.36 -14.47 -2.89
C LEU A 95 8.95 -14.12 -2.43
N GLY A 96 8.70 -14.18 -1.14
CA GLY A 96 7.46 -13.76 -0.49
C GLY A 96 7.80 -12.96 0.74
N LEU A 97 7.06 -11.89 1.00
CA LEU A 97 7.15 -11.12 2.23
C LEU A 97 5.73 -10.78 2.69
N GLU A 98 5.42 -11.13 3.92
CA GLU A 98 4.20 -10.70 4.59
C GLU A 98 4.56 -9.84 5.79
N VAL A 99 3.90 -8.71 5.93
CA VAL A 99 4.09 -7.75 7.02
C VAL A 99 2.75 -7.37 7.61
N ARG A 100 2.76 -7.12 8.92
CA ARG A 100 1.61 -6.59 9.65
C ARG A 100 2.09 -5.57 10.67
N ALA A 101 1.50 -4.37 10.66
CA ALA A 101 1.73 -3.34 11.67
C ALA A 101 0.40 -3.00 12.34
N ILE A 102 0.36 -2.93 13.66
CA ILE A 102 -0.83 -2.66 14.46
C ILE A 102 -0.55 -1.45 15.34
N GLY A 103 -1.57 -0.63 15.58
CA GLY A 103 -1.46 0.52 16.46
C GLY A 103 -0.76 1.71 15.79
N LEU A 104 -0.88 1.84 14.47
CA LEU A 104 -0.35 2.99 13.74
C LEU A 104 -1.19 4.23 14.08
N ASP A 105 -0.60 5.29 14.63
CA ASP A 105 -1.28 6.58 14.84
C ASP A 105 -1.16 7.46 13.60
N PRO A 106 -2.24 7.73 12.86
CA PRO A 106 -2.20 8.63 11.71
C PRO A 106 -1.66 10.02 12.05
N ARG A 107 -1.83 10.50 13.28
CA ARG A 107 -1.35 11.81 13.73
C ARG A 107 0.16 11.85 13.77
N GLU A 108 0.79 10.83 14.36
CA GLU A 108 2.25 10.77 14.47
C GLU A 108 2.88 10.64 13.09
N MET A 109 2.29 9.81 12.21
CA MET A 109 2.70 9.67 10.80
C MET A 109 2.65 10.98 10.00
N GLN A 110 1.93 12.00 10.48
CA GLN A 110 1.79 13.32 9.84
C GLN A 110 2.49 14.45 10.60
N GLY A 111 3.16 14.17 11.71
CA GLY A 111 3.74 15.20 12.57
C GLY A 111 2.69 16.03 13.32
N GLY A 112 1.49 15.48 13.53
CA GLY A 112 0.37 16.09 14.27
C GLY A 112 -0.98 15.94 13.57
N GLY A 113 -2.03 16.53 14.16
CA GLY A 113 -3.37 16.54 13.57
C GLY A 113 -4.49 16.17 14.56
N PRO A 114 -5.74 16.14 14.08
CA PRO A 114 -6.89 15.73 14.88
C PRO A 114 -6.84 14.25 15.24
N ASP A 115 -7.49 13.87 16.34
CA ASP A 115 -7.67 12.47 16.75
C ASP A 115 -8.35 11.64 15.67
N ARG A 116 -7.74 10.49 15.37
CA ARG A 116 -8.18 9.52 14.37
C ARG A 116 -8.06 8.11 14.95
N PRO A 117 -8.85 7.15 14.47
CA PRO A 117 -8.69 5.76 14.86
C PRO A 117 -7.29 5.25 14.51
N PHE A 118 -6.71 4.45 15.40
CA PHE A 118 -5.49 3.70 15.10
C PHE A 118 -5.71 2.78 13.90
N LEU A 119 -4.66 2.60 13.10
CA LEU A 119 -4.70 1.79 11.90
C LEU A 119 -3.95 0.47 12.10
N THR A 120 -4.41 -0.54 11.38
CA THR A 120 -3.68 -1.77 11.12
C THR A 120 -3.32 -1.84 9.64
N LEU A 121 -2.03 -2.07 9.36
CA LEU A 121 -1.50 -2.36 8.04
C LEU A 121 -1.26 -3.87 7.93
N GLU A 122 -1.69 -4.46 6.82
CA GLU A 122 -1.33 -5.81 6.40
C GLU A 122 -0.86 -5.76 4.95
N ALA A 123 0.30 -6.32 4.62
CA ALA A 123 0.76 -6.40 3.24
C ALA A 123 1.41 -7.74 2.92
N LEU A 124 1.13 -8.22 1.71
CA LEU A 124 1.66 -9.44 1.12
C LEU A 124 2.25 -9.11 -0.25
N LEU A 125 3.55 -9.35 -0.35
CA LEU A 125 4.37 -9.13 -1.52
C LEU A 125 4.88 -10.46 -2.05
N ARG A 126 4.90 -10.62 -3.37
CA ARG A 126 5.45 -11.80 -4.04
C ARG A 126 6.34 -11.40 -5.21
N GLN A 127 7.50 -12.01 -5.29
CA GLN A 127 8.38 -11.90 -6.44
C GLN A 127 8.10 -13.01 -7.44
N GLN A 128 8.14 -12.67 -8.73
CA GLN A 128 8.17 -13.60 -9.85
C GLN A 128 9.45 -13.34 -10.66
N PRO A 129 10.59 -13.92 -10.26
CA PRO A 129 11.89 -13.59 -10.84
C PRO A 129 11.96 -13.86 -12.34
N GLU A 130 11.37 -14.97 -12.80
CA GLU A 130 11.37 -15.37 -14.21
C GLU A 130 10.63 -14.37 -15.11
N ALA A 131 9.61 -13.72 -14.57
CA ALA A 131 8.84 -12.68 -15.25
C ALA A 131 9.42 -11.27 -15.02
N GLY A 132 10.45 -11.11 -14.18
CA GLY A 132 10.96 -9.80 -13.76
C GLY A 132 9.89 -8.97 -13.05
N GLN A 133 9.09 -9.61 -12.21
CA GLN A 133 7.90 -9.01 -11.59
C GLN A 133 7.96 -9.01 -10.07
N VAL A 134 7.40 -7.96 -9.48
CA VAL A 134 7.02 -7.92 -8.06
C VAL A 134 5.54 -7.60 -8.00
N ILE A 135 4.80 -8.40 -7.26
CA ILE A 135 3.35 -8.35 -7.13
C ILE A 135 3.03 -7.96 -5.69
N VAL A 136 2.30 -6.86 -5.53
CA VAL A 136 1.57 -6.56 -4.30
C VAL A 136 0.28 -7.36 -4.39
N GLU A 137 0.24 -8.54 -3.77
CA GLU A 137 -0.95 -9.39 -3.80
C GLU A 137 -2.09 -8.71 -3.03
N ARG A 138 -1.74 -8.09 -1.90
CA ARG A 138 -2.62 -7.27 -1.09
C ARG A 138 -1.79 -6.36 -0.19
N ALA A 139 -2.16 -5.11 -0.09
CA ALA A 139 -1.81 -4.21 1.00
C ALA A 139 -3.12 -3.62 1.51
N ALA A 140 -3.39 -3.69 2.80
CA ALA A 140 -4.62 -3.22 3.41
C ALA A 140 -4.28 -2.36 4.62
N LEU A 141 -4.90 -1.20 4.72
CA LEU A 141 -4.85 -0.31 5.87
C LEU A 141 -6.28 -0.14 6.37
N TYR A 142 -6.55 -0.48 7.62
CA TYR A 142 -7.92 -0.46 8.14
C TYR A 142 -7.99 -0.10 9.61
N ASN A 143 -9.17 0.27 10.09
CA ASN A 143 -9.44 0.61 11.48
C ASN A 143 -10.72 -0.07 12.01
N ASP A 144 -10.94 0.06 13.31
CA ASP A 144 -12.14 -0.48 13.98
C ASP A 144 -13.42 0.32 13.70
N ALA A 145 -13.31 1.48 13.03
CA ALA A 145 -14.44 2.29 12.60
C ALA A 145 -15.05 1.80 11.26
N GLY A 146 -14.46 0.77 10.64
CA GLY A 146 -14.93 0.17 9.40
C GLY A 146 -14.33 0.79 8.14
N ASP A 147 -13.36 1.69 8.27
CA ASP A 147 -12.63 2.22 7.13
C ASP A 147 -11.57 1.22 6.67
N VAL A 148 -11.51 0.97 5.36
CA VAL A 148 -10.55 0.03 4.76
C VAL A 148 -10.00 0.60 3.46
N LEU A 149 -8.69 0.80 3.36
CA LEU A 149 -7.96 1.03 2.12
C LEU A 149 -7.29 -0.28 1.73
N THR A 150 -7.48 -0.72 0.48
CA THR A 150 -6.78 -1.86 -0.11
C THR A 150 -6.06 -1.45 -1.37
N VAL A 151 -4.88 -2.00 -1.59
CA VAL A 151 -4.06 -1.81 -2.78
C VAL A 151 -3.53 -3.17 -3.22
N SER A 152 -3.63 -3.47 -4.50
CA SER A 152 -2.92 -4.57 -5.14
C SER A 152 -2.34 -4.10 -6.46
N GLY A 153 -1.29 -4.75 -6.94
CA GLY A 153 -0.68 -4.34 -8.20
C GLY A 153 0.54 -5.14 -8.61
N VAL A 154 0.96 -4.90 -9.85
CA VAL A 154 2.08 -5.58 -10.49
C VAL A 154 3.07 -4.55 -10.97
N PHE A 155 4.31 -4.73 -10.55
CA PHE A 155 5.48 -4.02 -11.06
C PHE A 155 6.28 -4.97 -11.95
N GLU A 156 6.66 -4.51 -13.12
CA GLU A 156 7.47 -5.24 -14.09
C GLU A 156 8.85 -4.62 -14.22
N ARG A 157 9.76 -5.38 -14.85
CA ARG A 157 11.17 -5.00 -15.07
C ARG A 157 11.97 -4.87 -13.77
N LEU A 158 11.52 -5.54 -12.71
CA LEU A 158 12.22 -5.63 -11.43
C LEU A 158 12.98 -6.96 -11.36
N PHE A 159 14.30 -6.87 -11.50
CA PHE A 159 15.19 -8.03 -11.45
C PHE A 159 16.03 -7.94 -10.17
N LEU A 160 15.59 -8.64 -9.12
CA LEU A 160 16.24 -8.57 -7.80
C LEU A 160 17.15 -9.78 -7.54
N SER A 161 17.68 -10.42 -8.58
CA SER A 161 18.52 -11.63 -8.45
C SER A 161 19.92 -11.37 -7.89
N SER A 162 20.33 -10.11 -7.74
CA SER A 162 21.57 -9.69 -7.08
C SER A 162 21.52 -8.20 -6.74
N PRO A 163 22.35 -7.70 -5.80
CA PRO A 163 22.44 -6.27 -5.49
C PRO A 163 22.70 -5.38 -6.70
N SER A 164 23.58 -5.81 -7.62
CA SER A 164 23.85 -5.06 -8.85
C SER A 164 22.64 -5.01 -9.79
N MET A 165 21.89 -6.11 -9.92
CA MET A 165 20.68 -6.15 -10.73
C MET A 165 19.55 -5.32 -10.11
N MET A 166 19.45 -5.27 -8.77
CA MET A 166 18.51 -4.39 -8.08
C MET A 166 18.76 -2.92 -8.42
N GLN A 167 20.02 -2.46 -8.35
CA GLN A 167 20.37 -1.08 -8.66
C GLN A 167 20.01 -0.69 -10.10
N VAL A 168 20.26 -1.59 -11.06
CA VAL A 168 19.95 -1.35 -12.48
C VAL A 168 18.44 -1.39 -12.73
N SER A 169 17.73 -2.36 -12.13
CA SER A 169 16.29 -2.54 -12.36
C SER A 169 15.43 -1.52 -11.63
N ALA A 170 15.87 -0.94 -10.52
CA ALA A 170 15.17 0.14 -9.84
C ALA A 170 14.90 1.34 -10.77
N GLY A 171 15.85 1.65 -11.68
CA GLY A 171 15.69 2.73 -12.66
C GLY A 171 14.76 2.41 -13.84
N SER A 172 14.48 1.14 -14.09
CA SER A 172 13.63 0.67 -15.21
C SER A 172 12.31 0.04 -14.75
N ALA A 173 12.12 -0.08 -13.44
CA ALA A 173 10.92 -0.57 -12.79
C ALA A 173 9.70 0.19 -13.29
N ALA A 174 8.66 -0.56 -13.64
CA ALA A 174 7.47 -0.01 -14.24
C ALA A 174 6.21 -0.61 -13.61
N PHE A 175 5.30 0.22 -13.10
CA PHE A 175 4.00 -0.24 -12.65
C PHE A 175 3.10 -0.54 -13.84
N LYS A 176 2.57 -1.78 -13.90
CA LYS A 176 1.79 -2.27 -15.03
C LYS A 176 0.29 -2.13 -14.80
N SER A 177 -0.18 -2.54 -13.63
CA SER A 177 -1.59 -2.47 -13.27
C SER A 177 -1.77 -2.62 -11.77
N GLY A 178 -2.86 -2.07 -11.24
CA GLY A 178 -3.24 -2.26 -9.86
C GLY A 178 -4.69 -1.88 -9.60
N LEU A 179 -5.19 -2.34 -8.46
CA LEU A 179 -6.50 -2.03 -7.93
C LEU A 179 -6.31 -1.30 -6.61
N ILE A 180 -6.97 -0.17 -6.47
CA ILE A 180 -7.11 0.57 -5.22
C ILE A 180 -8.58 0.50 -4.85
N GLY A 181 -8.88 0.06 -3.64
CA GLY A 181 -10.24 0.04 -3.10
C GLY A 181 -10.26 0.80 -1.79
N VAL A 182 -11.24 1.66 -1.58
CA VAL A 182 -11.40 2.41 -0.33
C VAL A 182 -12.84 2.29 0.13
N THR A 183 -13.05 1.72 1.31
CA THR A 183 -14.34 1.70 2.00
C THR A 183 -14.31 2.71 3.12
N PHE A 184 -15.33 3.55 3.17
CA PHE A 184 -15.48 4.60 4.18
C PHE A 184 -16.69 4.31 5.07
N GLY A 185 -16.47 4.34 6.38
CA GLY A 185 -17.51 4.22 7.39
C GLY A 185 -18.24 5.53 7.68
N GLY A 186 -17.72 6.67 7.19
CA GLY A 186 -18.33 8.00 7.34
C GLY A 186 -18.17 8.66 8.71
N THR A 187 -17.48 8.01 9.64
CA THR A 187 -17.30 8.49 11.03
C THR A 187 -16.28 9.63 11.12
N VAL A 188 -15.28 9.63 10.24
CA VAL A 188 -14.17 10.60 10.19
C VAL A 188 -13.96 11.06 8.74
N GLU A 189 -13.68 12.35 8.53
CA GLU A 189 -13.52 12.95 7.19
C GLU A 189 -12.25 12.49 6.46
N ASN A 190 -11.20 12.16 7.21
CA ASN A 190 -9.95 11.63 6.68
C ASN A 190 -9.43 10.54 7.63
N PRO A 191 -10.01 9.31 7.58
CA PRO A 191 -9.72 8.26 8.55
C PRO A 191 -8.30 7.72 8.45
N PHE A 192 -7.70 7.77 7.26
CA PHE A 192 -6.33 7.30 7.01
C PHE A 192 -5.27 8.39 7.18
N GLY A 193 -5.70 9.66 7.28
CA GLY A 193 -4.80 10.77 7.42
C GLY A 193 -3.89 10.98 6.20
N PHE A 194 -4.40 10.94 4.98
CA PHE A 194 -3.58 11.36 3.85
C PHE A 194 -3.44 12.87 3.84
N GLY A 195 -2.20 13.35 3.96
CA GLY A 195 -1.80 14.77 3.92
C GLY A 195 -1.78 15.27 2.48
N VAL A 196 -2.95 15.41 1.87
CA VAL A 196 -3.07 16.26 0.69
C VAL A 196 -3.09 17.69 1.22
N ASP A 197 -1.99 18.43 1.04
CA ASP A 197 -1.73 19.79 1.55
C ASP A 197 -2.61 20.88 0.89
N VAL A 198 -3.81 20.51 0.44
CA VAL A 198 -4.92 21.47 0.43
C VAL A 198 -5.22 21.68 1.90
N SER A 199 -5.29 22.90 2.42
CA SER A 199 -5.68 23.12 3.81
C SER A 199 -7.04 22.46 4.12
N VAL A 200 -7.04 21.19 4.53
CA VAL A 200 -8.23 20.34 4.76
C VAL A 200 -8.89 20.70 6.10
N ALA A 201 -8.24 21.54 6.91
CA ALA A 201 -8.84 22.16 8.06
C ALA A 201 -9.71 23.36 7.64
N GLY A 202 -10.97 23.12 7.29
CA GLY A 202 -12.00 24.14 7.52
C GLY A 202 -13.21 24.20 6.59
N ASP A 203 -13.18 23.60 5.39
CA ASP A 203 -14.34 23.73 4.49
C ASP A 203 -14.60 22.45 3.66
N ALA A 204 -15.71 21.80 3.98
CA ALA A 204 -16.30 20.69 3.22
C ALA A 204 -16.46 21.02 1.73
N GLN A 205 -16.81 22.28 1.43
CA GLN A 205 -17.01 22.76 0.08
C GLN A 205 -15.68 22.85 -0.68
N ALA A 206 -14.61 23.28 -0.03
CA ALA A 206 -13.28 23.34 -0.64
C ALA A 206 -12.75 21.95 -1.02
N GLN A 207 -13.05 20.91 -0.23
CA GLN A 207 -12.69 19.52 -0.56
C GLN A 207 -13.42 19.02 -1.80
N ARG A 208 -14.73 19.27 -1.87
CA ARG A 208 -15.55 18.95 -3.06
C ARG A 208 -15.03 19.67 -4.30
N GLU A 209 -14.78 20.97 -4.18
CA GLU A 209 -14.28 21.79 -5.30
C GLU A 209 -12.88 21.35 -5.75
N ALA A 210 -11.99 20.99 -4.81
CA ALA A 210 -10.69 20.43 -5.15
C ALA A 210 -10.81 19.08 -5.88
N ALA A 211 -11.69 18.18 -5.41
CA ALA A 211 -11.95 16.91 -6.07
C ALA A 211 -12.54 17.10 -7.47
N PHE A 212 -13.56 17.95 -7.63
CA PHE A 212 -14.14 18.28 -8.93
C PHE A 212 -13.11 18.90 -9.88
N ARG A 213 -12.27 19.80 -9.37
CA ARG A 213 -11.18 20.40 -10.15
C ARG A 213 -10.23 19.31 -10.64
N LEU A 214 -9.71 18.47 -9.76
CA LEU A 214 -8.79 17.38 -10.14
C LEU A 214 -9.40 16.44 -11.18
N ILE A 215 -10.65 16.02 -11.00
CA ILE A 215 -11.35 15.17 -11.98
C ILE A 215 -11.47 15.89 -13.33
N SER A 216 -11.79 17.19 -13.33
CA SER A 216 -11.91 17.99 -14.56
C SER A 216 -10.59 18.18 -15.31
N LEU A 217 -9.45 18.06 -14.62
CA LEU A 217 -8.11 18.16 -15.20
C LEU A 217 -7.62 16.85 -15.83
N LEU A 218 -8.26 15.72 -15.54
CA LEU A 218 -7.84 14.42 -16.08
C LEU A 218 -7.90 14.41 -17.62
N PRO A 219 -6.80 14.07 -18.31
CA PRO A 219 -6.74 14.06 -19.76
C PRO A 219 -7.81 13.18 -20.40
N VAL A 220 -8.26 13.60 -21.58
CA VAL A 220 -9.19 12.80 -22.40
C VAL A 220 -8.51 11.48 -22.78
N GLY A 221 -9.20 10.37 -22.57
CA GLY A 221 -8.69 9.02 -22.85
C GLY A 221 -8.05 8.30 -21.67
N VAL A 222 -7.75 9.00 -20.56
CA VAL A 222 -7.30 8.36 -19.31
C VAL A 222 -8.49 7.73 -18.57
N VAL A 223 -9.62 8.43 -18.56
CA VAL A 223 -10.86 8.03 -17.87
C VAL A 223 -12.00 8.05 -18.88
N ASP A 224 -12.82 7.00 -18.93
CA ASP A 224 -14.05 6.98 -19.72
C ASP A 224 -15.19 7.77 -19.04
N ASP A 225 -16.26 8.07 -19.79
CA ASP A 225 -17.36 8.91 -19.28
C ASP A 225 -18.07 8.26 -18.08
N ALA A 226 -18.15 6.93 -18.05
CA ALA A 226 -18.76 6.19 -16.94
C ALA A 226 -17.92 6.35 -15.66
N SER A 227 -16.63 6.04 -15.71
CA SER A 227 -15.72 6.19 -14.57
C SER A 227 -15.62 7.64 -14.11
N ARG A 228 -15.68 8.60 -15.04
CA ARG A 228 -15.72 10.02 -14.70
C ARG A 228 -16.99 10.36 -13.92
N ALA A 229 -18.15 9.83 -14.30
CA ALA A 229 -19.38 10.03 -13.56
C ALA A 229 -19.29 9.46 -12.13
N GLU A 230 -18.69 8.27 -11.96
CA GLU A 230 -18.47 7.65 -10.64
C GLU A 230 -17.54 8.49 -9.75
N MET A 231 -16.42 8.99 -10.30
CA MET A 231 -15.53 9.90 -9.57
C MET A 231 -16.22 11.19 -9.17
N MET A 232 -17.08 11.75 -10.04
CA MET A 232 -17.86 12.96 -9.73
C MET A 232 -18.94 12.67 -8.67
N ALA A 233 -19.54 11.49 -8.68
CA ALA A 233 -20.50 11.05 -7.65
C ALA A 233 -19.82 10.93 -6.28
N PHE A 234 -18.67 10.23 -6.22
CA PHE A 234 -17.83 10.17 -5.03
C PHE A 234 -17.44 11.57 -4.51
N ALA A 235 -17.00 12.46 -5.41
CA ALA A 235 -16.66 13.84 -5.05
C ALA A 235 -17.85 14.62 -4.48
N GLY A 236 -19.08 14.29 -4.88
CA GLY A 236 -20.31 14.84 -4.31
C GLY A 236 -20.58 14.40 -2.87
N ASP A 237 -20.13 13.21 -2.49
CA ASP A 237 -20.35 12.60 -1.17
C ASP A 237 -19.29 13.02 -0.12
N LEU A 238 -18.21 13.66 -0.55
CA LEU A 238 -17.27 14.33 0.35
C LEU A 238 -17.99 15.37 1.22
N PRO A 239 -17.50 15.73 2.42
CA PRO A 239 -16.26 15.27 3.06
C PRO A 239 -16.44 13.97 3.87
N ARG A 240 -17.65 13.40 3.94
CA ARG A 240 -17.95 12.18 4.70
C ARG A 240 -18.61 11.14 3.80
N PRO A 241 -17.87 10.60 2.82
CA PRO A 241 -18.42 9.56 1.96
C PRO A 241 -18.74 8.32 2.81
N VAL A 242 -19.83 7.62 2.47
CA VAL A 242 -20.19 6.33 3.07
C VAL A 242 -20.43 5.36 1.93
N GLY A 243 -19.59 4.33 1.82
CA GLY A 243 -19.59 3.42 0.68
C GLY A 243 -18.19 2.98 0.28
N THR A 244 -18.10 2.37 -0.90
CA THR A 244 -16.85 1.82 -1.43
C THR A 244 -16.50 2.47 -2.77
N PHE A 245 -15.30 3.04 -2.86
CA PHE A 245 -14.69 3.56 -4.07
C PHE A 245 -13.62 2.58 -4.56
N GLU A 246 -13.76 2.09 -5.79
CA GLU A 246 -12.76 1.24 -6.43
C GLU A 246 -12.15 1.93 -7.65
N ALA A 247 -10.84 1.85 -7.79
CA ALA A 247 -10.08 2.43 -8.88
C ALA A 247 -9.09 1.40 -9.43
N ILE A 248 -9.26 1.02 -10.70
CA ILE A 248 -8.34 0.16 -11.43
C ILE A 248 -7.46 1.04 -12.31
N VAL A 249 -6.16 0.99 -12.07
CA VAL A 249 -5.15 1.68 -12.88
C VAL A 249 -4.43 0.66 -13.74
N THR A 250 -4.32 0.93 -15.03
CA THR A 250 -3.56 0.09 -15.98
C THR A 250 -2.66 0.97 -16.83
N SER A 251 -1.48 0.47 -17.17
CA SER A 251 -0.52 1.16 -18.03
C SER A 251 -0.11 0.28 -19.22
N ASP A 252 -0.21 0.81 -20.42
CA ASP A 252 0.17 0.09 -21.64
C ASP A 252 1.69 -0.15 -21.69
N ARG A 253 2.47 0.89 -21.37
CA ARG A 253 3.94 0.89 -21.45
C ARG A 253 4.64 0.65 -20.11
N GLY A 254 3.87 0.68 -19.03
CA GLY A 254 4.34 0.66 -17.64
C GLY A 254 4.73 2.06 -17.16
N LEU A 255 4.33 2.44 -15.95
CA LEU A 255 4.68 3.73 -15.33
C LEU A 255 6.01 3.65 -14.61
N GLY A 256 6.98 4.45 -15.06
CA GLY A 256 8.26 4.53 -14.40
C GLY A 256 8.12 5.01 -12.95
N MET A 257 8.97 4.54 -12.05
CA MET A 257 8.94 4.95 -10.63
C MET A 257 9.05 6.47 -10.44
N MET A 258 9.75 7.19 -11.32
CA MET A 258 9.76 8.66 -11.29
C MET A 258 8.41 9.29 -11.61
N GLN A 259 7.62 8.70 -12.53
CA GLN A 259 6.28 9.18 -12.84
C GLN A 259 5.32 8.92 -11.67
N LEU A 260 5.43 7.75 -11.04
CA LEU A 260 4.68 7.44 -9.81
C LEU A 260 5.05 8.39 -8.67
N GLY A 261 6.35 8.59 -8.43
CA GLY A 261 6.85 9.50 -7.41
C GLY A 261 6.40 10.95 -7.66
N ALA A 262 6.45 11.42 -8.90
CA ALA A 262 5.97 12.74 -9.28
C ALA A 262 4.45 12.88 -9.12
N SER A 263 3.66 11.86 -9.47
CA SER A 263 2.20 11.87 -9.27
C SER A 263 1.83 11.85 -7.79
N ALA A 264 2.57 11.12 -6.96
CA ALA A 264 2.39 11.10 -5.51
C ALA A 264 2.75 12.47 -4.91
N ALA A 265 3.88 13.07 -5.31
CA ALA A 265 4.28 14.40 -4.86
C ALA A 265 3.28 15.51 -5.25
N MET A 266 2.70 15.43 -6.46
CA MET A 266 1.62 16.34 -6.89
C MET A 266 0.36 16.18 -6.06
N THR A 267 -0.05 14.94 -5.82
CA THR A 267 -1.26 14.64 -5.03
C THR A 267 -1.08 15.04 -3.57
N LEU A 268 0.15 15.01 -3.05
CA LEU A 268 0.51 15.45 -1.70
C LEU A 268 0.81 16.95 -1.60
N GLY A 269 0.55 17.74 -2.65
CA GLY A 269 0.67 19.21 -2.60
C GLY A 269 2.11 19.74 -2.52
N GLN A 270 3.13 18.92 -2.80
CA GLN A 270 4.54 19.29 -2.63
C GLN A 270 5.14 20.11 -3.78
N LEU A 271 4.38 20.39 -4.83
CA LEU A 271 4.80 21.27 -5.92
C LEU A 271 4.10 22.62 -5.76
N GLY A 272 4.88 23.71 -5.76
CA GLY A 272 4.39 25.08 -5.53
C GLY A 272 3.35 25.55 -6.57
N GLU A 273 2.98 26.83 -6.52
CA GLU A 273 1.95 27.40 -7.39
C GLU A 273 2.27 27.21 -8.89
N VAL A 274 1.58 26.25 -9.52
CA VAL A 274 1.55 26.03 -10.98
C VAL A 274 0.22 26.54 -11.54
N THR A 275 0.23 27.03 -12.77
CA THR A 275 -1.02 27.39 -13.44
C THR A 275 -1.83 26.15 -13.83
N GLU A 276 -3.15 26.28 -13.96
CA GLU A 276 -4.03 25.17 -14.37
C GLU A 276 -3.64 24.56 -15.74
N ALA A 277 -3.10 25.39 -16.64
CA ALA A 277 -2.60 24.94 -17.94
C ALA A 277 -1.33 24.09 -17.82
N GLU A 278 -0.42 24.47 -16.92
CA GLU A 278 0.80 23.71 -16.62
C GLU A 278 0.47 22.41 -15.88
N GLU A 279 -0.49 22.45 -14.95
CA GLU A 279 -0.99 21.27 -14.24
C GLU A 279 -1.61 20.27 -15.21
N ARG A 280 -2.49 20.73 -16.11
CA ARG A 280 -3.11 19.88 -17.14
C ARG A 280 -2.07 19.29 -18.10
N ALA A 281 -1.09 20.08 -18.53
CA ALA A 281 -0.01 19.61 -19.39
C ALA A 281 0.90 18.59 -18.68
N GLY A 282 1.22 18.84 -17.40
CA GLY A 282 1.97 17.92 -16.56
C GLY A 282 1.25 16.59 -16.38
N LEU A 283 -0.04 16.62 -16.03
CA LEU A 283 -0.88 15.43 -15.90
C LEU A 283 -0.99 14.65 -17.21
N ALA A 284 -1.10 15.33 -18.37
CA ALA A 284 -1.12 14.65 -19.66
C ALA A 284 0.17 13.85 -19.94
N VAL A 285 1.33 14.37 -19.53
CA VAL A 285 2.61 13.68 -19.70
C VAL A 285 2.78 12.54 -18.68
N LEU A 286 2.34 12.75 -17.43
CA LEU A 286 2.44 11.74 -16.38
C LEU A 286 1.50 10.57 -16.62
N LEU A 287 0.32 10.84 -17.16
CA LEU A 287 -0.73 9.86 -17.36
C LEU A 287 -0.76 9.29 -18.79
N ASP A 288 0.27 9.57 -19.61
CA ASP A 288 0.37 9.01 -20.96
C ASP A 288 0.39 7.47 -20.91
N GLY A 289 -0.50 6.85 -21.68
CA GLY A 289 -0.67 5.39 -21.70
C GLY A 289 -1.25 4.79 -20.43
N ILE A 290 -1.86 5.59 -19.55
CA ILE A 290 -2.65 5.12 -18.41
C ILE A 290 -4.13 5.04 -18.79
N THR A 291 -4.79 3.99 -18.33
CA THR A 291 -6.25 3.93 -18.22
C THR A 291 -6.65 3.73 -16.76
N LEU A 292 -7.54 4.59 -16.29
CA LEU A 292 -8.17 4.54 -14.97
C LEU A 292 -9.65 4.20 -15.16
N ARG A 293 -10.10 3.15 -14.46
CA ARG A 293 -11.52 2.83 -14.29
C ARG A 293 -11.90 3.04 -12.85
N ALA A 294 -13.03 3.69 -12.61
CA ALA A 294 -13.50 4.01 -11.28
C ALA A 294 -14.95 3.53 -11.09
N ASP A 295 -15.26 3.07 -9.89
CA ASP A 295 -16.60 2.67 -9.46
C ASP A 295 -16.86 3.25 -8.07
N TRP A 296 -18.00 3.91 -7.89
CA TRP A 296 -18.45 4.40 -6.59
C TRP A 296 -19.76 3.71 -6.21
N THR A 297 -19.69 2.88 -5.18
CA THR A 297 -20.86 2.21 -4.61
C THR A 297 -21.22 2.87 -3.27
N PRO A 298 -22.12 3.88 -3.25
CA PRO A 298 -22.56 4.51 -2.01
C PRO A 298 -23.33 3.50 -1.15
N ALA A 299 -23.10 3.51 0.15
CA ALA A 299 -23.92 2.76 1.07
C ALA A 299 -25.33 3.34 1.09
N ALA A 300 -26.36 2.48 1.03
CA ALA A 300 -27.73 2.94 1.27
C ALA A 300 -27.78 3.61 2.64
N GLN A 301 -28.08 4.91 2.69
CA GLN A 301 -28.11 5.68 3.92
C GLN A 301 -28.85 4.90 5.03
N VAL A 302 -28.19 4.65 6.15
CA VAL A 302 -28.92 4.54 7.42
C VAL A 302 -29.40 5.95 7.69
N ALA A 303 -30.63 6.25 7.30
CA ALA A 303 -31.29 7.50 7.62
C ALA A 303 -31.25 7.68 9.14
N ASP A 304 -30.64 8.77 9.61
CA ASP A 304 -30.93 9.34 10.91
C ASP A 304 -32.22 10.17 10.84
#